data_AF-A0A971WU31-F1
#
_entry.id   AF-A0A971WU31-F1
#
_cell.length_a   1.000
_cell.length_b   1.000
_cell.length_c   1.000
_cell.angle_alpha   90.00
_cell.angle_beta   90.00
_cell.angle_gamma   90.00
#
_symmetry.space_group_name_H-M   'P 1'
#
loop_
_entity.id
_entity.type
_entity.pdbx_description
1 polymer ?
#
loop_
_entity_poly.entity_id
_entity_poly.type
_entity_poly.pdbx_seq_one_letter_code
_entity_poly.pdbx_strand_id
1 'polypeptide(L)'
;MDSNFYRAAEWISRLFLLNILWVVFTIVGLGIFGFGPATAAMFAIVRKWIITPQEDFPLFKTFWENYKSRFIRANILTWMVALMGLVFYYDLRFFQNYEGILADILLLGAYGLMLAYYAIVVLIYPVFSHYEATYFQYIKNALFIAIAFPIRLLMMFLCLIAVFFAFIYFPQLFMFFVGSLSAFALMWISYGTFEKIEAKKNAYAQIREGSKKNDGMKNTDEDSTPVVADKNTKDVNVDTDKIDEESTIE
;
A
#
# COMPACT_ATOMS: atom_id res chain seq x y z
N MET A 1 34.37 -4.22 20.39
CA MET A 1 34.05 -4.55 18.98
C MET A 1 32.77 -5.39 18.89
N ASP A 2 32.03 -5.48 20.00
CA ASP A 2 31.11 -6.59 20.25
C ASP A 2 29.64 -6.17 20.09
N SER A 3 29.31 -4.88 20.24
CA SER A 3 27.93 -4.38 20.17
C SER A 3 27.25 -4.59 18.81
N ASN A 4 27.99 -4.50 17.69
CA ASN A 4 27.44 -4.73 16.36
C ASN A 4 27.24 -6.22 16.06
N PHE A 5 28.14 -7.09 16.55
CA PHE A 5 28.00 -8.54 16.38
C PHE A 5 26.84 -9.08 17.20
N TYR A 6 26.72 -8.68 18.48
CA TYR A 6 25.57 -9.05 19.32
C TYR A 6 24.25 -8.59 18.70
N ARG A 7 24.19 -7.35 18.19
CA ARG A 7 22.99 -6.85 17.51
C ARG A 7 22.65 -7.67 16.27
N ALA A 8 23.63 -8.04 15.44
CA ALA A 8 23.39 -8.88 14.28
C ALA A 8 22.88 -10.28 14.67
N ALA A 9 23.52 -10.94 15.64
CA ALA A 9 23.10 -12.25 16.13
C ALA A 9 21.69 -12.24 16.73
N GLU A 10 21.35 -11.16 17.45
CA GLU A 10 20.02 -10.94 18.00
C GLU A 10 18.96 -10.82 16.89
N TRP A 11 19.22 -10.03 15.86
CA TRP A 11 18.30 -9.89 14.71
C TRP A 11 18.12 -11.21 13.95
N ILE A 12 19.21 -11.95 13.74
CA ILE A 12 19.15 -13.28 13.11
C ILE A 12 18.27 -14.22 13.95
N SER A 13 18.45 -14.21 15.28
CA SER A 13 17.65 -15.04 16.20
C SER A 13 16.17 -14.66 16.18
N ARG A 14 15.86 -13.35 16.16
CA ARG A 14 14.48 -12.85 16.05
C ARG A 14 13.81 -13.30 14.75
N LEU A 15 14.50 -13.17 13.62
CA LEU A 15 13.98 -13.59 12.31
C LEU A 15 13.80 -15.11 12.22
N PHE A 16 14.70 -15.88 12.82
CA PHE A 16 14.62 -17.33 12.91
C PHE A 16 13.40 -17.78 13.73
N LEU A 17 13.23 -17.23 14.94
CA LEU A 17 12.09 -17.54 15.80
C LEU A 17 10.76 -17.16 15.15
N LEU A 18 10.71 -16.01 14.46
CA LEU A 18 9.51 -15.58 13.75
C LEU A 18 9.13 -16.54 12.61
N ASN A 19 10.13 -17.08 11.91
CA ASN A 19 9.88 -18.06 10.85
C ASN A 19 9.32 -19.37 11.39
N ILE A 20 9.92 -19.90 12.46
CA ILE A 20 9.40 -21.10 13.15
C ILE A 20 7.95 -20.89 13.54
N LEU A 21 7.63 -19.72 14.11
CA LEU A 21 6.28 -19.40 14.52
C LEU A 21 5.30 -19.38 13.34
N TRP A 22 5.71 -18.79 12.22
CA TRP A 22 4.93 -18.80 11.00
C TRP A 22 4.69 -20.21 10.45
N VAL A 23 5.70 -21.08 10.42
CA VAL A 23 5.56 -22.47 9.98
C VAL A 23 4.61 -23.25 10.90
N VAL A 24 4.85 -23.20 12.22
CA VAL A 24 4.04 -23.91 13.22
C VAL A 24 2.58 -23.49 13.13
N PHE A 25 2.30 -22.19 13.06
CA PHE A 25 0.93 -21.69 13.01
C PHE A 25 0.25 -21.94 11.67
N THR A 26 1.00 -21.95 10.58
CA THR A 26 0.49 -22.40 9.29
C THR A 26 0.00 -23.84 9.39
N ILE A 27 0.79 -24.73 9.99
CA ILE A 27 0.41 -26.15 10.20
C ILE A 27 -0.80 -26.26 11.13
N VAL A 28 -0.81 -25.54 12.26
CA VAL A 28 -1.93 -25.54 13.22
C VAL A 28 -3.23 -25.07 12.58
N GLY A 29 -3.18 -24.12 11.65
CA GLY A 29 -4.34 -23.65 10.89
C GLY A 29 -4.74 -24.55 9.72
N LEU A 30 -4.44 -25.86 9.75
CA LEU A 30 -4.71 -26.81 8.66
C LEU A 30 -3.98 -26.47 7.35
N GLY A 31 -2.82 -25.80 7.43
CA GLY A 31 -2.03 -25.35 6.29
C GLY A 31 -2.68 -24.18 5.57
N ILE A 32 -3.70 -24.47 4.76
CA ILE A 32 -4.31 -23.50 3.84
C ILE A 32 -5.04 -22.39 4.59
N PHE A 33 -5.78 -22.72 5.65
CA PHE A 33 -6.46 -21.72 6.49
C PHE A 33 -5.53 -21.06 7.53
N GLY A 34 -4.32 -21.59 7.71
CA GLY A 34 -3.31 -21.06 8.62
C GLY A 34 -2.37 -20.09 7.93
N PHE A 35 -2.12 -20.28 6.64
CA PHE A 35 -1.14 -19.52 5.87
C PHE A 35 -1.44 -18.02 5.84
N GLY A 36 -2.68 -17.64 5.54
CA GLY A 36 -3.11 -16.24 5.51
C GLY A 36 -2.88 -15.52 6.85
N PRO A 37 -3.47 -16.00 7.96
CA PRO A 37 -3.31 -15.36 9.26
C PRO A 37 -1.90 -15.46 9.85
N ALA A 38 -1.15 -16.54 9.58
CA ALA A 38 0.26 -16.63 9.97
C ALA A 38 1.08 -15.56 9.27
N THR A 39 0.87 -15.36 7.96
CA THR A 39 1.55 -14.32 7.18
C THR A 39 1.16 -12.92 7.66
N ALA A 40 -0.13 -12.68 7.91
CA ALA A 40 -0.59 -11.41 8.47
C ALA A 40 0.05 -11.09 9.83
N ALA A 41 0.13 -12.07 10.73
CA ALA A 41 0.77 -11.90 12.04
C ALA A 41 2.28 -11.65 11.91
N MET A 42 2.96 -12.34 10.99
CA MET A 42 4.37 -12.11 10.68
C MET A 42 4.62 -10.67 10.20
N PHE A 43 3.83 -10.18 9.24
CA PHE A 43 3.95 -8.80 8.76
C PHE A 43 3.65 -7.78 9.86
N ALA A 44 2.70 -8.06 10.78
CA ALA A 44 2.41 -7.20 11.92
C ALA A 44 3.61 -7.08 12.89
N ILE A 45 4.30 -8.19 13.17
CA ILE A 45 5.50 -8.18 14.02
C ILE A 45 6.65 -7.46 13.34
N VAL A 46 6.91 -7.77 12.06
CA VAL A 46 7.94 -7.08 11.26
C VAL A 46 7.67 -5.58 11.22
N ARG A 47 6.42 -5.17 10.98
CA ARG A 47 6.01 -3.76 11.02
C ARG A 47 6.34 -3.14 12.37
N LYS A 48 5.99 -3.81 13.47
CA LYS A 48 6.28 -3.31 14.81
C LYS A 48 7.78 -3.12 15.04
N TRP A 49 8.61 -4.06 14.60
CA TRP A 49 10.07 -3.95 14.69
C TRP A 49 10.64 -2.78 13.86
N ILE A 50 10.06 -2.49 12.70
CA ILE A 50 10.51 -1.37 11.86
C ILE A 50 10.14 -0.02 12.50
N ILE A 51 8.94 0.09 13.07
CA ILE A 51 8.45 1.32 13.70
C ILE A 51 9.11 1.56 15.07
N THR A 52 9.34 0.50 15.84
CA THR A 52 9.86 0.60 17.21
C THR A 52 11.00 -0.41 17.43
N PRO A 53 12.22 -0.12 16.94
CA PRO A 53 13.34 -1.07 16.97
C PRO A 53 13.87 -1.42 18.35
N GLN A 54 13.62 -0.58 19.37
CA GLN A 54 14.14 -0.75 20.74
C GLN A 54 13.10 -1.32 21.71
N GLU A 55 11.88 -1.60 21.27
CA GLU A 55 10.85 -2.15 22.15
C GLU A 55 10.91 -3.68 22.18
N ASP A 56 11.26 -4.21 23.35
CA ASP A 56 11.13 -5.63 23.62
C ASP A 56 9.69 -5.98 23.98
N PHE A 57 9.13 -6.95 23.26
CA PHE A 57 7.80 -7.46 23.51
C PHE A 57 7.80 -8.99 23.43
N PRO A 58 6.88 -9.66 24.15
CA PRO A 58 6.79 -11.12 24.13
C PRO A 58 6.34 -11.62 22.75
N LEU A 59 7.30 -12.02 21.92
CA LEU A 59 7.11 -12.43 20.51
C LEU A 59 5.96 -13.41 20.34
N PHE A 60 5.95 -14.49 21.13
CA PHE A 60 4.93 -15.54 21.05
C PHE A 60 3.53 -15.02 21.35
N LYS A 61 3.38 -14.26 22.45
CA LYS A 61 2.09 -13.72 22.88
C LYS A 61 1.54 -12.75 21.84
N THR A 62 2.39 -11.83 21.37
CA THR A 62 2.00 -10.85 20.34
C THR A 62 1.65 -11.53 19.01
N PHE A 63 2.36 -12.58 18.61
CA PHE A 63 2.02 -13.34 17.41
C PHE A 63 0.66 -14.03 17.55
N TRP A 64 0.41 -14.72 18.66
CA TRP A 64 -0.85 -15.43 18.91
C TRP A 64 -2.05 -14.48 18.92
N GLU A 65 -1.91 -13.31 19.55
CA GLU A 65 -2.94 -12.27 19.57
C GLU A 65 -3.24 -11.72 18.17
N ASN A 66 -2.21 -11.42 17.38
CA ASN A 66 -2.38 -10.97 16.00
C ASN A 66 -2.98 -12.07 15.10
N TYR A 67 -2.54 -13.31 15.28
CA TYR A 67 -3.02 -14.45 14.52
C TYR A 67 -4.52 -14.67 14.73
N LYS A 68 -4.97 -14.71 15.99
CA LYS A 68 -6.38 -14.90 16.33
C LYS A 68 -7.27 -13.74 15.90
N SER A 69 -6.86 -12.52 16.22
CA SER A 69 -7.67 -11.31 15.92
C SER A 69 -7.83 -11.06 14.42
N ARG A 70 -6.86 -11.49 13.61
CA ARG A 70 -6.88 -11.33 12.15
C ARG A 70 -7.29 -12.60 11.40
N PHE A 71 -7.59 -13.71 12.10
CA PHE A 71 -7.79 -15.03 11.50
C PHE A 71 -8.75 -15.02 10.30
N ILE A 72 -9.97 -14.55 10.53
CA ILE A 72 -11.04 -14.53 9.51
C ILE A 72 -10.71 -13.51 8.41
N ARG A 73 -10.34 -12.28 8.79
CA ARG A 73 -10.07 -11.19 7.85
C ARG A 73 -8.91 -11.52 6.90
N ALA A 74 -7.84 -12.09 7.44
CA ALA A 74 -6.67 -12.50 6.67
C ALA A 74 -7.03 -13.63 5.70
N ASN A 75 -7.75 -14.67 6.15
CA ASN A 75 -8.16 -15.77 5.28
C ASN A 75 -9.07 -15.30 4.13
N ILE A 76 -10.08 -14.48 4.41
CA ILE A 76 -10.95 -13.93 3.36
C ILE A 76 -10.12 -13.18 2.31
N LEU A 77 -9.16 -12.37 2.76
CA LEU A 77 -8.27 -11.63 1.86
C LEU A 77 -7.39 -12.57 1.04
N THR A 78 -6.77 -13.58 1.67
CA THR A 78 -5.94 -14.58 0.99
C THR A 78 -6.73 -15.34 -0.07
N TRP A 79 -7.94 -15.81 0.27
CA TRP A 79 -8.80 -16.54 -0.66
C TRP A 79 -9.31 -15.67 -1.81
N MET A 80 -9.64 -14.42 -1.55
CA MET A 80 -10.04 -13.47 -2.59
C MET A 80 -8.92 -13.23 -3.60
N VAL A 81 -7.69 -13.03 -3.12
CA VAL A 81 -6.51 -12.86 -3.99
C VAL A 81 -6.18 -14.17 -4.71
N ALA A 82 -6.28 -15.32 -4.04
CA ALA A 82 -6.05 -16.63 -4.65
C ALA A 82 -7.05 -16.92 -5.78
N LEU A 83 -8.33 -16.59 -5.60
CA LEU A 83 -9.36 -16.74 -6.64
C LEU A 83 -9.07 -15.83 -7.85
N MET A 84 -8.65 -14.59 -7.61
CA MET A 84 -8.22 -13.69 -8.69
C MET A 84 -7.02 -14.27 -9.46
N GLY A 85 -6.05 -14.85 -8.77
CA GLY A 85 -4.92 -15.54 -9.39
C GLY A 85 -5.33 -16.77 -10.21
N LEU A 86 -6.34 -17.52 -9.75
CA LEU A 86 -6.88 -18.67 -10.48
C LEU A 86 -7.52 -18.24 -11.81
N VAL A 87 -8.27 -17.15 -11.82
CA VAL A 87 -8.87 -16.59 -13.05
C VAL A 87 -7.76 -16.20 -14.02
N PHE A 88 -6.74 -15.45 -13.58
CA PHE A 88 -5.62 -15.08 -14.44
C PHE A 88 -4.85 -16.27 -15.01
N TYR A 89 -4.69 -17.34 -14.22
CA TYR A 89 -4.05 -18.56 -14.70
C TYR A 89 -4.81 -19.19 -15.86
N TYR A 90 -6.13 -19.31 -15.74
CA TYR A 90 -6.97 -19.84 -16.82
C TYR A 90 -7.05 -18.90 -18.02
N ASP A 91 -7.11 -17.59 -17.81
CA ASP A 91 -7.10 -16.60 -18.90
C ASP A 91 -5.81 -16.70 -19.72
N LEU A 92 -4.65 -16.76 -19.07
CA LEU A 92 -3.37 -16.95 -19.76
C LEU A 92 -3.32 -18.27 -20.51
N ARG A 93 -3.79 -19.35 -19.90
CA ARG A 93 -3.82 -20.66 -20.54
C ARG A 93 -4.75 -20.65 -21.76
N PHE A 94 -5.90 -19.98 -21.66
CA PHE A 94 -6.84 -19.85 -22.76
C PHE A 94 -6.17 -19.18 -23.97
N PHE A 95 -5.58 -17.99 -23.79
CA PHE A 95 -4.96 -17.26 -24.90
C PHE A 95 -3.75 -17.96 -25.52
N GLN A 96 -3.01 -18.78 -24.76
CA GLN A 96 -1.89 -19.57 -25.27
C GLN A 96 -2.28 -20.70 -26.23
N ASN A 97 -3.54 -21.14 -26.21
CA ASN A 97 -4.01 -22.24 -27.08
C ASN A 97 -4.59 -21.76 -28.41
N TYR A 98 -4.65 -20.45 -28.67
CA TYR A 98 -5.14 -19.88 -29.92
C TYR A 98 -4.00 -19.27 -30.72
N GLU A 99 -4.01 -19.50 -32.03
CA GLU A 99 -3.05 -18.92 -32.96
C GLU A 99 -3.67 -17.72 -33.70
N GLY A 100 -2.87 -16.67 -33.91
CA GLY A 100 -3.24 -15.51 -34.72
C GLY A 100 -2.92 -14.17 -34.04
N ILE A 101 -2.86 -13.10 -34.85
CA ILE A 101 -2.38 -11.78 -34.40
C ILE A 101 -3.23 -11.19 -33.27
N LEU A 102 -4.54 -11.46 -33.26
CA LEU A 102 -5.44 -11.02 -32.20
C LEU A 102 -5.16 -11.78 -30.89
N ALA A 103 -4.82 -13.06 -30.96
CA ALA A 103 -4.44 -13.85 -29.79
C ALA A 103 -3.13 -13.33 -29.18
N ASP A 104 -2.14 -12.96 -30.02
CA ASP A 104 -0.88 -12.38 -29.57
C ASP A 104 -1.07 -11.04 -28.84
N ILE A 105 -1.93 -10.16 -29.36
CA ILE A 105 -2.25 -8.87 -28.72
C ILE A 105 -2.95 -9.09 -27.37
N LEU A 106 -3.92 -10.00 -27.31
CA LEU A 106 -4.63 -10.32 -26.06
C LEU A 106 -3.70 -10.96 -25.03
N LEU A 107 -2.80 -11.83 -25.47
CA LEU A 107 -1.79 -12.47 -24.63
C LEU A 107 -0.83 -11.43 -24.03
N LEU A 108 -0.38 -10.45 -24.83
CA LEU A 108 0.44 -9.34 -24.33
C LEU A 108 -0.31 -8.53 -23.25
N GLY A 109 -1.59 -8.23 -23.48
CA GLY A 109 -2.45 -7.57 -22.48
C GLY A 109 -2.61 -8.40 -21.20
N ALA A 110 -2.80 -9.70 -21.33
CA ALA A 110 -2.91 -10.63 -20.20
C ALA A 110 -1.63 -10.68 -19.35
N TYR A 111 -0.44 -10.67 -19.98
CA TYR A 111 0.82 -10.55 -19.24
C TYR A 111 0.92 -9.23 -18.46
N GLY A 112 0.45 -8.12 -19.04
CA GLY A 112 0.38 -6.83 -18.34
C GLY A 112 -0.51 -6.87 -17.09
N LEU A 113 -1.70 -7.48 -17.20
CA LEU A 113 -2.60 -7.66 -16.06
C LEU A 113 -2.02 -8.60 -15.01
N MET A 114 -1.32 -9.65 -15.43
CA MET A 114 -0.66 -10.59 -14.53
C MET A 114 0.49 -9.93 -13.74
N LEU A 115 1.24 -9.03 -14.37
CA LEU A 115 2.23 -8.20 -13.67
C LEU A 115 1.57 -7.31 -12.60
N ALA A 116 0.44 -6.68 -12.92
CA ALA A 116 -0.32 -5.90 -11.96
C ALA A 116 -0.87 -6.77 -10.80
N TYR A 117 -1.33 -7.98 -11.09
CA TYR A 117 -1.72 -8.96 -10.08
C TYR A 117 -0.55 -9.32 -9.15
N TYR A 118 0.64 -9.59 -9.67
CA TYR A 118 1.82 -9.82 -8.83
C TYR A 118 2.16 -8.63 -7.94
N ALA A 119 2.04 -7.40 -8.45
CA ALA A 119 2.24 -6.21 -7.66
C ALA A 119 1.27 -6.15 -6.46
N ILE A 120 -0.01 -6.50 -6.69
CA ILE A 120 -1.01 -6.60 -5.63
C ILE A 120 -0.60 -7.67 -4.61
N VAL A 121 -0.22 -8.88 -5.04
CA VAL A 121 0.18 -9.98 -4.15
C VAL A 121 1.35 -9.59 -3.25
N VAL A 122 2.36 -8.90 -3.79
CA VAL A 122 3.53 -8.47 -3.03
C VAL A 122 3.18 -7.37 -2.01
N LEU A 123 2.24 -6.48 -2.33
CA LEU A 123 1.84 -5.36 -1.49
C LEU A 123 0.70 -5.67 -0.52
N ILE A 124 -0.06 -6.74 -0.73
CA ILE A 124 -1.32 -6.96 0.00
C ILE A 124 -1.11 -7.10 1.51
N TYR A 125 -0.11 -7.87 1.94
CA TYR A 125 0.18 -8.09 3.36
C TYR A 125 0.86 -6.88 4.03
N PRO A 126 1.84 -6.19 3.40
CA PRO A 126 2.32 -4.90 3.90
C PRO A 126 1.19 -3.89 4.13
N VAL A 127 0.28 -3.75 3.17
CA VAL A 127 -0.87 -2.84 3.26
C VAL A 127 -1.85 -3.30 4.34
N PHE A 128 -2.17 -4.59 4.39
CA PHE A 128 -3.07 -5.18 5.40
C PHE A 128 -2.55 -5.03 6.83
N SER A 129 -1.24 -5.10 7.02
CA SER A 129 -0.61 -4.93 8.32
C SER A 129 -0.55 -3.46 8.74
N HIS A 130 -0.56 -2.52 7.81
CA HIS A 130 -0.34 -1.11 8.08
C HIS A 130 -1.64 -0.30 8.16
N TYR A 131 -2.62 -0.63 7.32
CA TYR A 131 -3.89 0.09 7.23
C TYR A 131 -5.05 -0.78 7.72
N GLU A 132 -6.00 -0.17 8.44
CA GLU A 132 -7.30 -0.79 8.70
C GLU A 132 -8.28 -0.31 7.61
N ALA A 133 -8.56 -1.18 6.63
CA ALA A 133 -9.42 -0.89 5.48
C ALA A 133 -10.38 -2.06 5.18
N THR A 134 -11.29 -1.84 4.23
CA THR A 134 -12.17 -2.90 3.70
C THR A 134 -11.45 -3.77 2.66
N TYR A 135 -11.98 -4.96 2.38
CA TYR A 135 -11.36 -5.93 1.46
C TYR A 135 -11.02 -5.35 0.08
N PHE A 136 -11.97 -4.65 -0.56
CA PHE A 136 -11.75 -4.00 -1.85
C PHE A 136 -10.78 -2.82 -1.76
N GLN A 137 -10.76 -2.11 -0.63
CA GLN A 137 -9.82 -1.02 -0.42
C GLN A 137 -8.39 -1.54 -0.29
N TYR A 138 -8.14 -2.73 0.26
CA TYR A 138 -6.79 -3.30 0.27
C TYR A 138 -6.25 -3.51 -1.14
N ILE A 139 -7.05 -4.10 -2.04
CA ILE A 139 -6.67 -4.32 -3.44
C ILE A 139 -6.45 -2.96 -4.14
N LYS A 140 -7.39 -2.03 -3.99
CA LYS A 140 -7.30 -0.69 -4.59
C LYS A 140 -6.06 0.07 -4.11
N ASN A 141 -5.78 0.01 -2.81
CA ASN A 141 -4.62 0.68 -2.22
C ASN A 141 -3.32 0.04 -2.71
N ALA A 142 -3.23 -1.29 -2.75
CA ALA A 142 -2.07 -2.00 -3.27
C ALA A 142 -1.80 -1.63 -4.75
N LEU A 143 -2.85 -1.64 -5.58
CA LEU A 143 -2.73 -1.25 -7.00
C LEU A 143 -2.34 0.22 -7.16
N PHE A 144 -2.94 1.11 -6.37
CA PHE A 144 -2.60 2.53 -6.40
C PHE A 144 -1.14 2.77 -6.01
N ILE A 145 -0.64 2.09 -4.98
CA ILE A 145 0.77 2.17 -4.57
C ILE A 145 1.68 1.64 -5.69
N ALA A 146 1.32 0.52 -6.32
CA ALA A 146 2.08 -0.06 -7.42
C ALA A 146 2.23 0.92 -8.61
N ILE A 147 1.14 1.59 -8.98
CA ILE A 147 1.12 2.56 -10.10
C ILE A 147 1.83 3.87 -9.70
N ALA A 148 1.63 4.35 -8.48
CA ALA A 148 2.22 5.61 -8.02
C ALA A 148 3.73 5.51 -7.77
N PHE A 149 4.25 4.33 -7.42
CA PHE A 149 5.65 4.12 -7.06
C PHE A 149 6.29 2.90 -7.75
N PRO A 150 6.38 2.88 -9.09
CA PRO A 150 6.84 1.72 -9.86
C PRO A 150 8.31 1.36 -9.57
N ILE A 151 9.18 2.35 -9.33
CA ILE A 151 10.59 2.12 -8.97
C ILE A 151 10.68 1.31 -7.67
N ARG A 152 9.79 1.57 -6.72
CA ARG A 152 9.80 0.88 -5.44
C ARG A 152 9.28 -0.55 -5.55
N LEU A 153 8.29 -0.77 -6.42
CA LEU A 153 7.85 -2.10 -6.79
C LEU A 153 8.98 -2.90 -7.46
N LEU A 154 9.74 -2.29 -8.37
CA LEU A 154 10.90 -2.93 -9.00
C LEU A 154 11.97 -3.31 -7.97
N MET A 155 12.23 -2.46 -6.97
CA MET A 155 13.10 -2.82 -5.84
C MET A 155 12.58 -4.01 -5.03
N MET A 156 11.26 -4.12 -4.79
CA MET A 156 10.68 -5.29 -4.12
C MET A 156 10.92 -6.56 -4.92
N PHE A 157 10.67 -6.54 -6.22
CA PHE A 157 10.92 -7.70 -7.09
C PHE A 157 12.40 -8.07 -7.11
N LEU A 158 13.29 -7.09 -7.28
CA LEU A 158 14.74 -7.34 -7.27
C LEU A 158 15.21 -7.93 -5.94
N CYS A 159 14.65 -7.47 -4.81
CA CYS A 159 14.96 -8.00 -3.50
C CYS A 159 14.46 -9.43 -3.33
N LEU A 160 13.23 -9.74 -3.76
CA LEU A 160 12.70 -11.11 -3.75
C LEU A 160 13.54 -12.05 -4.63
N ILE A 161 13.98 -11.59 -5.80
CA ILE A 161 14.87 -12.33 -6.69
C ILE A 161 16.22 -12.60 -6.00
N ALA A 162 16.81 -11.59 -5.36
CA ALA A 162 18.07 -11.75 -4.63
C ALA A 162 17.95 -12.77 -3.47
N VAL A 163 16.84 -12.70 -2.71
CA VAL A 163 16.53 -13.67 -1.65
C VAL A 163 16.35 -15.08 -2.23
N PHE A 164 15.66 -15.20 -3.36
CA PHE A 164 15.48 -16.47 -4.05
C PHE A 164 16.82 -17.07 -4.52
N PHE A 165 17.71 -16.27 -5.12
CA PHE A 165 19.05 -16.73 -5.48
C PHE A 165 19.84 -17.19 -4.25
N ALA A 166 19.78 -16.45 -3.14
CA ALA A 166 20.44 -16.87 -1.90
C ALA A 166 19.96 -18.25 -1.42
N PHE A 167 18.67 -18.57 -1.59
CA PHE A 167 18.13 -19.89 -1.25
C PHE A 167 18.56 -21.02 -2.20
N ILE A 168 18.85 -20.72 -3.47
CA ILE A 168 19.42 -21.71 -4.39
C ILE A 168 20.84 -22.10 -3.94
N TYR A 169 21.66 -21.13 -3.55
CA TYR A 169 23.02 -21.40 -3.07
C TYR A 169 23.05 -22.02 -1.66
N PHE A 170 22.11 -21.64 -0.79
CA PHE A 170 22.01 -22.12 0.59
C PHE A 170 20.60 -22.68 0.86
N PRO A 171 20.29 -23.90 0.42
CA PRO A 171 18.94 -24.48 0.57
C PRO A 171 18.50 -24.66 2.03
N GLN A 172 19.44 -24.77 2.97
CA GLN A 172 19.13 -24.82 4.40
C GLN A 172 18.48 -23.50 4.88
N LEU A 173 18.89 -22.37 4.30
CA LEU A 173 18.36 -21.05 4.65
C LEU A 173 16.90 -20.89 4.24
N PHE A 174 16.47 -21.60 3.19
CA PHE A 174 15.09 -21.59 2.72
C PHE A 174 14.11 -21.97 3.85
N MET A 175 14.30 -23.12 4.48
CA MET A 175 13.37 -23.60 5.51
C MET A 175 13.34 -22.69 6.75
N PHE A 176 14.45 -22.05 7.09
CA PHE A 176 14.57 -21.25 8.30
C PHE A 176 14.26 -19.75 8.12
N PHE A 177 14.37 -19.21 6.90
CA PHE A 177 14.28 -17.77 6.66
C PHE A 177 13.38 -17.35 5.50
N VAL A 178 12.74 -18.27 4.77
CA VAL A 178 11.88 -17.91 3.61
C VAL A 178 10.81 -16.88 3.93
N GLY A 179 9.95 -17.14 4.91
CA GLY A 179 8.87 -16.22 5.28
C GLY A 179 9.40 -14.94 5.92
N SER A 180 10.21 -15.06 6.97
CA SER A 180 10.66 -13.92 7.78
C SER A 180 11.52 -12.93 7.00
N LEU A 181 12.46 -13.40 6.18
CA LEU A 181 13.33 -12.52 5.39
C LEU A 181 12.55 -11.81 4.28
N SER A 182 11.66 -12.53 3.60
CA SER A 182 10.80 -11.95 2.56
C SER A 182 9.84 -10.91 3.16
N ALA A 183 9.20 -11.21 4.29
CA ALA A 183 8.32 -10.28 4.98
C ALA A 183 9.06 -9.03 5.45
N PHE A 184 10.26 -9.21 6.02
CA PHE A 184 11.13 -8.10 6.43
C PHE A 184 11.50 -7.20 5.25
N ALA A 185 12.00 -7.79 4.16
CA ALA A 185 12.38 -7.06 2.96
C ALA A 185 11.21 -6.26 2.37
N LEU A 186 10.07 -6.91 2.17
CA LEU A 186 8.88 -6.29 1.58
C LEU A 186 8.32 -5.18 2.47
N MET A 187 8.27 -5.42 3.78
CA MET A 187 7.74 -4.43 4.70
C MET A 187 8.68 -3.23 4.85
N TRP A 188 10.00 -3.45 4.90
CA TRP A 188 11.00 -2.38 4.96
C TRP A 188 10.87 -1.42 3.77
N ILE A 189 10.77 -1.99 2.56
CA ILE A 189 10.60 -1.20 1.34
C ILE A 189 9.23 -0.51 1.35
N SER A 190 8.15 -1.21 1.71
CA SER A 190 6.79 -0.66 1.74
C SER A 190 6.64 0.49 2.74
N TYR A 191 7.28 0.37 3.90
CA TYR A 191 7.15 1.31 5.00
C TYR A 191 7.57 2.73 4.60
N GLY A 192 8.71 2.88 3.92
CA GLY A 192 9.12 4.21 3.45
C GLY A 192 8.20 4.79 2.36
N THR A 193 7.32 3.99 1.74
CA THR A 193 6.25 4.50 0.85
C THR A 193 5.08 4.99 1.68
N PHE A 194 4.69 4.21 2.70
CA PHE A 194 3.60 4.56 3.59
C PHE A 194 3.88 5.90 4.28
N GLU A 195 5.09 6.13 4.79
CA GLU A 195 5.49 7.41 5.39
C GLU A 195 5.34 8.59 4.41
N LYS A 196 5.73 8.41 3.14
CA LYS A 196 5.57 9.46 2.12
C LYS A 196 4.12 9.76 1.81
N ILE A 197 3.27 8.73 1.77
CA ILE A 197 1.83 8.87 1.52
C ILE A 197 1.17 9.59 2.71
N GLU A 198 1.52 9.22 3.94
CA GLU A 198 0.99 9.85 5.16
C GLU A 198 1.44 11.29 5.30
N ALA A 199 2.72 11.60 5.05
CA ALA A 199 3.24 12.96 5.08
C ALA A 199 2.49 13.89 4.11
N LYS A 200 2.25 13.41 2.87
CA LYS A 200 1.44 14.16 1.89
C LYS A 200 0.00 14.34 2.37
N LYS A 201 -0.64 13.27 2.85
CA LYS A 201 -2.03 13.33 3.35
C LYS A 201 -2.18 14.35 4.49
N ASN A 202 -1.24 14.38 5.41
CA ASN A 202 -1.22 15.32 6.53
C ASN A 202 -1.00 16.76 6.06
N ALA A 203 -0.09 17.00 5.11
CA ALA A 203 0.11 18.31 4.51
C ALA A 203 -1.16 18.85 3.81
N TYR A 204 -1.84 18.01 3.02
CA TYR A 204 -3.11 18.39 2.40
C TYR A 204 -4.23 18.66 3.41
N ALA A 205 -4.30 17.90 4.51
CA ALA A 205 -5.28 18.13 5.56
C ALA A 205 -5.07 19.50 6.23
N GLN A 206 -3.83 19.87 6.53
CA GLN A 206 -3.48 21.17 7.11
C GLN A 206 -3.82 22.33 6.16
N ILE A 207 -3.54 22.20 4.86
CA ILE A 207 -3.92 23.21 3.86
C ILE A 207 -5.44 23.38 3.80
N ARG A 208 -6.19 22.27 3.84
CA ARG A 208 -7.67 22.30 3.79
C ARG A 208 -8.30 22.89 5.05
N GLU A 209 -7.71 22.66 6.21
CA GLU A 209 -8.15 23.29 7.47
C GLU A 209 -7.81 24.79 7.49
N GLY A 210 -6.62 25.17 7.02
CA GLY A 210 -6.22 26.56 6.84
C GLY A 210 -7.12 27.31 5.86
N SER A 211 -7.48 26.70 4.73
CA SER A 211 -8.38 27.31 3.74
C SER A 211 -9.80 27.50 4.29
N LYS A 212 -10.33 26.53 5.04
CA LYS A 212 -11.64 26.66 5.70
C LYS A 212 -11.65 27.76 6.77
N LYS A 213 -10.57 27.92 7.52
CA LYS A 213 -10.45 28.96 8.55
C LYS A 213 -10.37 30.36 7.92
N ASN A 214 -9.66 30.48 6.80
CA ASN A 214 -9.54 31.75 6.07
C ASN A 214 -10.85 32.14 5.36
N ASP A 215 -11.58 31.16 4.81
CA ASP A 215 -12.91 31.35 4.21
C ASP A 215 -13.98 31.71 5.28
N GLY A 216 -13.91 31.11 6.47
CA GLY A 216 -14.78 31.47 7.60
C GLY A 216 -14.51 32.88 8.16
N MET A 217 -13.25 33.33 8.16
CA MET A 217 -12.89 34.68 8.61
C MET A 217 -13.37 35.75 7.61
N LYS A 218 -13.20 35.49 6.30
CA LYS A 218 -13.65 36.40 5.24
C LYS A 218 -15.17 36.62 5.23
N ASN A 219 -15.95 35.60 5.57
CA ASN A 219 -17.42 35.69 5.68
C ASN A 219 -17.91 36.39 6.97
N THR A 220 -17.05 36.58 7.97
CA THR A 220 -17.40 37.28 9.22
C THR A 220 -17.12 38.79 9.12
N ASP A 221 -16.15 39.18 8.29
CA ASP A 221 -15.74 40.58 8.13
C ASP A 221 -16.60 41.36 7.10
N GLU A 222 -17.36 40.68 6.22
CA GLU A 222 -18.28 41.31 5.25
C GLU A 222 -19.65 41.70 5.82
N ASP A 223 -20.08 41.16 6.97
CA ASP A 223 -21.41 41.42 7.59
C ASP A 223 -21.41 42.58 8.62
N SER A 224 -20.26 43.22 8.85
CA SER A 224 -20.14 44.34 9.78
C SER A 224 -19.60 45.61 9.11
N THR A 225 -20.28 46.06 8.06
CA THR A 225 -20.22 47.48 7.67
C THR A 225 -21.47 48.19 8.21
N PRO A 226 -21.33 49.19 9.10
CA PRO A 226 -22.49 49.91 9.63
C PRO A 226 -23.08 50.79 8.52
N VAL A 227 -24.39 50.62 8.28
CA VAL A 227 -25.19 51.54 7.48
C VAL A 227 -25.21 52.89 8.21
N VAL A 228 -24.38 53.84 7.75
CA VAL A 228 -24.51 55.27 8.09
C VAL A 228 -24.66 56.05 6.80
N ALA A 229 -25.82 56.69 6.67
CA ALA A 229 -26.19 57.63 5.63
C ALA A 229 -25.30 58.89 5.63
N ASP A 230 -25.08 59.52 4.47
CA ASP A 230 -25.64 60.84 4.15
C ASP A 230 -25.24 61.35 2.74
N LYS A 231 -26.21 62.03 2.11
CA LYS A 231 -26.19 63.13 1.12
C LYS A 231 -25.22 63.20 -0.07
N ASN A 232 -25.87 63.26 -1.25
CA ASN A 232 -25.83 64.37 -2.22
C ASN A 232 -24.45 64.80 -2.75
N THR A 233 -24.13 64.48 -3.99
CA THR A 233 -23.64 65.45 -4.99
C THR A 233 -23.92 64.92 -6.40
N LYS A 234 -24.36 65.84 -7.24
CA LYS A 234 -24.72 65.71 -8.64
C LYS A 234 -23.50 65.47 -9.54
N ASP A 235 -23.83 65.21 -10.80
CA ASP A 235 -23.17 65.73 -12.01
C ASP A 235 -22.49 64.72 -12.96
N VAL A 236 -23.06 64.74 -14.18
CA VAL A 236 -22.41 64.66 -15.50
C VAL A 236 -22.31 63.28 -16.18
N ASN A 237 -23.39 62.99 -16.93
CA ASN A 237 -23.43 62.58 -18.34
C ASN A 237 -22.08 62.55 -19.09
N VAL A 238 -21.71 61.42 -19.71
CA VAL A 238 -21.35 61.37 -21.14
C VAL A 238 -21.77 60.02 -21.73
N ASP A 239 -22.68 60.16 -22.68
CA ASP A 239 -23.17 59.25 -23.72
C ASP A 239 -22.07 58.64 -24.61
N THR A 240 -22.41 57.51 -25.22
CA THR A 240 -22.00 56.93 -26.51
C THR A 240 -21.59 55.45 -26.40
N ASP A 241 -22.43 54.54 -26.91
CA ASP A 241 -22.44 54.04 -28.30
C ASP A 241 -21.10 53.35 -28.61
N LYS A 242 -20.96 52.13 -29.12
CA LYS A 242 -21.85 51.15 -29.75
C LYS A 242 -20.93 50.03 -30.26
N ILE A 243 -21.53 48.93 -30.71
CA ILE A 243 -21.05 48.00 -31.75
C ILE A 243 -20.33 46.74 -31.27
N ASP A 244 -21.19 45.73 -31.16
CA ASP A 244 -20.98 44.33 -31.53
C ASP A 244 -20.23 44.18 -32.85
N GLU A 245 -19.27 43.24 -32.93
CA GLU A 245 -19.16 42.42 -34.15
C GLU A 245 -18.51 41.07 -33.82
N GLU A 246 -19.36 40.07 -33.82
CA GLU A 246 -19.06 38.64 -33.85
C GLU A 246 -19.04 38.19 -35.33
N SER A 247 -17.91 37.69 -35.81
CA SER A 247 -17.86 36.80 -37.00
C SER A 247 -16.62 35.90 -36.85
N THR A 248 -16.76 34.58 -36.69
CA THR A 248 -17.16 33.56 -37.67
C THR A 248 -16.01 33.17 -38.60
N ILE A 249 -15.47 31.96 -38.36
CA ILE A 249 -14.91 30.99 -39.32
C ILE A 249 -13.61 31.38 -40.06
N GLU A 250 -12.52 30.73 -39.68
CA GLU A 250 -11.85 29.66 -40.46
C GLU A 250 -10.99 28.78 -39.55
#